data_AF-A0A959JUD8-F1
#
_entry.id   AF-A0A959JUD8-F1
#
_cell.length_a   1.000
_cell.length_b   1.000
_cell.length_c   1.000
_cell.angle_alpha   90.00
_cell.angle_beta   90.00
_cell.angle_gamma   90.00
#
_symmetry.space_group_name_H-M   'P 1'
#
loop_
_entity.id
_entity.type
_entity.pdbx_description
1 polymer ?
#
loop_
_entity_poly.entity_id
_entity_poly.type
_entity_poly.pdbx_seq_one_letter_code
_entity_poly.pdbx_strand_id
1 'polypeptide(L)'
;MPIYHSTEQLYDCLQTLFTRILSESPDGLDSLSDSKLIFRFECTVPQGEFTINGRVKPVETHFGPTSIKPVLDIVLPADTL
;
A
#
# COMPACT_ATOMS: atom_id res chain seq x y z
N MET A 1 15.03 7.88 -14.34
CA MET A 1 15.09 6.44 -14.67
C MET A 1 14.00 5.79 -13.83
N PRO A 2 13.08 5.01 -14.44
CA PRO A 2 11.99 4.43 -13.68
C PRO A 2 12.52 3.43 -12.66
N ILE A 3 12.05 3.50 -11.42
CA ILE A 3 12.37 2.51 -10.38
C ILE A 3 11.51 1.27 -10.63
N TYR A 4 10.22 1.50 -10.86
CA TYR A 4 9.25 0.47 -11.21
C TYR A 4 9.02 0.43 -12.72
N HIS A 5 9.28 -0.72 -13.33
CA HIS A 5 9.16 -0.94 -14.77
C HIS A 5 7.80 -1.53 -15.16
N SER A 6 7.09 -2.14 -14.21
CA SER A 6 5.73 -2.66 -14.40
C SER A 6 4.92 -2.60 -13.10
N THR A 7 3.60 -2.68 -13.24
CA THR A 7 2.67 -2.70 -12.10
C THR A 7 2.86 -3.96 -11.25
N GLU A 8 3.16 -5.09 -11.88
CA GLU A 8 3.48 -6.34 -11.19
C GLU A 8 4.74 -6.19 -10.34
N GLN A 9 5.80 -5.60 -10.89
CA GLN A 9 7.02 -5.32 -10.12
C GLN A 9 6.73 -4.41 -8.92
N LEU A 10 5.92 -3.37 -9.11
CA LEU A 10 5.50 -2.48 -8.03
C LEU A 10 4.78 -3.25 -6.91
N TYR A 11 3.80 -4.08 -7.27
CA TYR A 11 3.03 -4.86 -6.30
C TYR A 11 3.90 -5.88 -5.57
N ASP A 12 4.77 -6.61 -6.28
CA ASP A 12 5.70 -7.57 -5.68
C ASP A 12 6.63 -6.89 -4.67
N CYS A 13 7.16 -5.70 -5.00
CA CYS A 13 7.99 -4.91 -4.10
C CYS A 13 7.23 -4.49 -2.84
N LEU A 14 6.03 -3.92 -2.98
CA LEU A 14 5.23 -3.45 -1.86
C LEU A 14 4.75 -4.62 -0.98
N GLN A 15 4.30 -5.72 -1.58
CA GLN A 15 3.90 -6.92 -0.84
C GLN A 15 5.06 -7.49 -0.04
N THR A 16 6.26 -7.54 -0.64
CA THR A 16 7.48 -7.97 0.05
C THR A 16 7.82 -7.04 1.21
N LEU A 17 7.72 -5.71 1.01
CA LEU A 17 7.98 -4.72 2.04
C LEU A 17 7.05 -4.90 3.25
N PHE A 18 5.73 -4.92 3.04
CA PHE A 18 4.77 -5.04 4.14
C PHE A 18 4.87 -6.40 4.84
N THR A 19 5.11 -7.48 4.10
CA THR A 19 5.35 -8.82 4.68
C THR A 19 6.58 -8.82 5.59
N ARG A 20 7.68 -8.19 5.16
CA ARG A 20 8.90 -8.09 5.97
C ARG A 20 8.69 -7.25 7.22
N ILE A 21 8.04 -6.09 7.10
CA ILE A 21 7.75 -5.23 8.25
C ILE A 21 6.96 -6.02 9.30
N LEU A 22 5.88 -6.68 8.91
CA LEU A 22 5.05 -7.46 9.84
C LEU A 22 5.78 -8.66 10.44
N SER A 23 6.69 -9.29 9.69
CA SER A 23 7.48 -10.43 10.18
C SER A 23 8.59 -10.02 11.14
N GLU A 24 9.26 -8.89 10.90
CA GLU A 24 10.42 -8.44 11.69
C GLU A 24 10.03 -7.52 12.84
N SER A 25 8.89 -6.82 12.72
CA SER A 25 8.37 -5.87 13.70
C SER A 25 6.84 -5.91 13.67
N PRO A 26 6.20 -6.77 14.48
CA PRO A 26 4.74 -6.91 14.51
C PRO A 26 3.98 -5.58 14.75
N ASP A 27 4.61 -4.65 15.48
CA ASP A 27 4.06 -3.33 15.80
C ASP A 27 4.50 -2.23 14.81
N GLY A 28 5.26 -2.58 13.77
CA GLY A 28 5.85 -1.63 12.81
C GLY A 28 4.84 -0.83 11.99
N LEU A 29 3.57 -1.26 11.98
CA LEU A 29 2.46 -0.57 11.33
C LEU A 29 1.41 -0.07 12.32
N ASP A 30 1.70 -0.04 13.62
CA ASP A 30 0.72 0.32 14.65
C ASP A 30 0.17 1.73 14.44
N SER A 31 0.99 2.69 14.01
CA SER A 31 0.53 4.05 13.69
C SER A 31 -0.52 4.08 12.57
N LEU A 32 -0.44 3.15 11.60
CA LEU A 32 -1.46 3.00 10.57
C LEU A 32 -2.75 2.40 11.17
N SER A 33 -2.63 1.40 12.04
CA SER A 33 -3.80 0.83 12.73
C SER A 33 -4.48 1.81 13.69
N ASP A 34 -3.70 2.66 14.36
CA ASP A 34 -4.18 3.67 15.30
C ASP A 34 -4.91 4.82 14.59
N SER A 35 -4.52 5.12 13.35
CA SER A 35 -5.21 6.11 12.52
C SER A 35 -6.65 5.70 12.19
N LYS A 36 -6.95 4.39 12.14
CA LYS A 36 -8.24 3.82 11.71
C LYS A 36 -8.69 4.31 10.32
N LEU A 37 -7.73 4.71 9.49
CA LEU A 37 -7.96 5.19 8.14
C LEU A 37 -7.81 4.06 7.12
N ILE A 38 -8.46 4.26 5.98
CA ILE A 38 -8.26 3.44 4.78
C ILE A 38 -7.63 4.37 3.76
N PHE A 39 -6.44 4.03 3.31
CA PHE A 39 -5.67 4.79 2.32
C PHE A 39 -5.73 4.07 0.99
N ARG A 40 -6.03 4.76 -0.09
CA ARG A 40 -5.81 4.26 -1.45
C ARG A 40 -4.77 5.12 -2.15
N PHE A 41 -3.80 4.44 -2.72
CA PHE A 41 -2.76 5.03 -3.56
C PHE A 41 -3.05 4.62 -5.00
N GLU A 42 -3.25 5.59 -5.87
CA GLU A 42 -3.36 5.43 -7.31
C GLU A 42 -2.04 5.88 -7.95
N CYS A 43 -1.30 4.90 -8.46
CA CYS A 43 -0.05 5.10 -9.16
C CYS A 43 -0.32 5.39 -10.64
N THR A 44 0.22 6.48 -11.17
CA THR A 44 0.02 6.90 -12.56
C THR A 44 1.01 6.26 -13.54
N VAL A 45 2.23 5.98 -13.09
CA VAL A 45 3.30 5.34 -13.89
C VAL A 45 4.19 4.47 -12.99
N PRO A 46 4.31 3.16 -13.25
CA PRO A 46 3.34 2.35 -14.00
C PRO A 46 1.94 2.45 -13.38
N GLN A 47 0.90 2.22 -14.17
CA GLN A 47 -0.48 2.38 -13.70
C GLN A 47 -0.85 1.25 -12.73
N GLY A 48 -1.18 1.58 -11.49
CA GLY A 48 -1.56 0.62 -10.48
C GLY A 48 -2.32 1.26 -9.34
N GLU A 49 -2.93 0.47 -8.48
CA GLU A 49 -3.49 0.96 -7.24
C GLU A 49 -3.26 -0.02 -6.10
N PHE A 50 -3.13 0.50 -4.90
CA PHE A 50 -3.11 -0.34 -3.70
C PHE A 50 -3.80 0.36 -2.55
N THR A 51 -4.39 -0.43 -1.67
CA THR A 51 -5.16 0.05 -0.52
C THR A 51 -4.54 -0.49 0.76
N ILE A 52 -4.38 0.39 1.75
CA ILE A 52 -3.97 0.06 3.11
C ILE A 52 -5.19 0.23 4.02
N ASN A 53 -5.63 -0.85 4.65
CA ASN A 53 -6.73 -0.85 5.60
C ASN A 53 -6.19 -0.85 7.03
N GLY A 54 -6.09 0.34 7.62
CA GLY A 54 -5.71 0.55 9.02
C GLY A 54 -6.85 0.34 10.01
N ARG A 55 -8.03 -0.12 9.61
CA ARG A 55 -9.15 -0.38 10.55
C ARG A 55 -9.08 -1.74 11.23
N VAL A 56 -8.16 -2.57 10.79
CA VAL A 56 -7.94 -3.93 11.27
C VAL A 56 -6.51 -4.05 11.78
N LYS A 57 -6.31 -4.98 12.74
CA LYS A 57 -4.98 -5.32 13.27
C LYS A 57 -4.79 -6.84 13.14
N PRO A 58 -3.73 -7.32 12.46
CA PRO A 58 -2.72 -6.55 11.73
C PRO A 58 -3.30 -5.76 10.55
N VAL A 59 -2.61 -4.70 10.14
CA VAL A 59 -3.01 -3.88 8.99
C VAL A 59 -3.07 -4.76 7.73
N GLU A 60 -4.15 -4.61 6.96
CA GLU A 60 -4.32 -5.33 5.70
C GLU A 60 -3.92 -4.46 4.50
N THR A 61 -3.29 -5.07 3.50
CA THR A 61 -2.93 -4.42 2.23
C THR A 61 -3.56 -5.15 1.06
N HIS A 62 -4.15 -4.41 0.13
CA HIS A 62 -4.72 -4.94 -1.11
C HIS A 62 -4.01 -4.32 -2.31
N PHE A 63 -3.61 -5.15 -3.27
CA PHE A 63 -2.97 -4.72 -4.51
C PHE A 63 -3.93 -4.91 -5.68
N GLY A 64 -4.16 -3.85 -6.44
CA GLY A 64 -5.20 -3.76 -7.47
C GLY A 64 -6.56 -3.29 -6.95
N PRO A 65 -7.57 -3.30 -7.82
CA PRO A 65 -8.89 -2.77 -7.51
C PRO A 65 -9.58 -3.46 -6.35
N THR A 66 -10.21 -2.67 -5.50
CA THR A 66 -10.96 -3.14 -4.35
C THR A 66 -12.27 -2.37 -4.19
N SER A 67 -13.27 -3.03 -3.57
CA SER A 67 -14.54 -2.40 -3.19
C SER A 67 -14.45 -1.64 -1.87
N ILE A 68 -13.30 -1.72 -1.18
CA ILE A 68 -13.07 -1.01 0.08
C ILE A 68 -13.03 0.49 -0.21
N LYS A 69 -13.95 1.24 0.39
CA LYS A 69 -14.02 2.69 0.22
C LYS A 69 -12.89 3.38 0.99
N PRO A 70 -11.98 4.09 0.31
CA PRO A 70 -10.92 4.83 0.99
C PRO A 70 -11.48 6.04 1.74
N VAL A 71 -10.78 6.41 2.81
CA VAL A 71 -10.97 7.69 3.51
C VAL A 71 -10.05 8.75 2.91
N LEU A 72 -8.84 8.34 2.52
CA LEU A 72 -7.87 9.20 1.85
C LEU A 72 -7.48 8.56 0.52
N ASP A 73 -7.58 9.36 -0.55
CA ASP A 73 -7.14 9.03 -1.90
C ASP A 73 -5.90 9.86 -2.25
N ILE A 74 -4.85 9.18 -2.70
CA ILE A 74 -3.58 9.81 -3.05
C ILE A 74 -3.22 9.36 -4.47
N VAL A 75 -2.96 10.32 -5.36
CA VAL A 75 -2.56 10.06 -6.74
C VAL A 75 -1.13 10.53 -6.94
N LEU A 76 -0.24 9.62 -7.38
CA LEU A 76 1.19 9.92 -7.55
C LEU A 76 1.84 9.02 -8.61
N PRO A 77 2.98 9.39 -9.20
CA PRO A 77 3.83 8.44 -9.94
C PRO A 77 4.45 7.43 -8.97
N ALA A 78 4.51 6.13 -9.33
CA ALA A 78 4.98 5.09 -8.41
C ALA A 78 6.40 5.36 -7.87
N ASP A 79 7.25 5.99 -8.68
CA ASP A 79 8.61 6.40 -8.30
C ASP A 79 8.67 7.50 -7.20
N THR A 80 7.52 7.98 -6.71
CA THR A 80 7.41 8.95 -5.58
C THR A 80 7.24 8.28 -4.22
N LEU A 81 6.98 6.96 -4.20
CA LEU A 81 6.77 6.17 -2.98
C LEU A 81 8.05 5.99 -2.15
#